data_AF-A0A5N5CY89-F1
#
_entry.id   AF-A0A5N5CY89-F1
#
_cell.length_a   1.000
_cell.length_b   1.000
_cell.length_c   1.000
_cell.angle_alpha   90.00
_cell.angle_beta   90.00
_cell.angle_gamma   90.00
#
_symmetry.space_group_name_H-M   'P 1'
#
loop_
_entity.id
_entity.type
_entity.pdbx_description
1 polymer ?
#
loop_
_entity_poly.entity_id
_entity_poly.type
_entity_poly.pdbx_seq_one_letter_code
_entity_poly.pdbx_strand_id
1 'polypeptide(L)'
;MTGWTAIVASEAVFFTILVDYWGQGGIPQAALLTIFLVACTAIFLMPNTVFAWFEYVTSVIKIILFLLIIVTSVAILCGAGPNGYVHDAGAWTELPAYKNGFQGFADCALLAVWAVGDQIFIGIMGGEAKLPRMSMGHATTLVPYRVFGIYMTSIILVSLLVRSDNDRLLGGSGAATSPYIISQLDVGIVVIPDILNAGMIIGVLAISAEAVYLASRVLRSMSHQKLIPEAMAKVDKRGRPFPALLITLAVAAMLTFLGLSCNVPTHDNVWEMADLAHSRRYRRSQLARRHHEFFVLHMLDHRFLHLFPIPSRY
;
A
#
# COMPACT_ATOMS: atom_id res chain seq x y z
N MET A 1 -12.48 1.22 7.96
CA MET A 1 -11.85 0.26 8.90
C MET A 1 -11.47 -1.02 8.16
N THR A 2 -12.44 -1.76 7.60
CA THR A 2 -12.18 -3.04 6.93
C THR A 2 -11.22 -2.95 5.75
N GLY A 3 -11.27 -1.88 4.95
CA GLY A 3 -10.32 -1.66 3.85
C GLY A 3 -8.87 -1.58 4.34
N TRP A 4 -8.61 -0.75 5.35
CA TRP A 4 -7.29 -0.63 5.97
C TRP A 4 -6.79 -1.93 6.60
N THR A 5 -7.65 -2.72 7.24
CA THR A 5 -7.26 -4.04 7.76
C THR A 5 -7.00 -5.07 6.66
N ALA A 6 -7.64 -4.93 5.49
CA ALA A 6 -7.37 -5.77 4.33
C ALA A 6 -6.01 -5.44 3.68
N ILE A 7 -5.59 -4.18 3.72
CA ILE A 7 -4.23 -3.78 3.31
C ILE A 7 -3.20 -4.54 4.14
N VAL A 8 -3.35 -4.60 5.47
CA VAL A 8 -2.43 -5.38 6.33
C VAL A 8 -2.33 -6.85 5.92
N ALA A 9 -3.46 -7.46 5.57
CA ALA A 9 -3.48 -8.85 5.09
C ALA A 9 -2.77 -9.01 3.74
N SER A 10 -2.97 -8.06 2.81
CA SER A 10 -2.29 -8.01 1.52
C SER A 10 -0.77 -7.85 1.68
N GLU A 11 -0.34 -6.90 2.51
CA GLU A 11 1.06 -6.64 2.82
C GLU A 11 1.73 -7.84 3.51
N ALA A 12 1.01 -8.58 4.35
CA ALA A 12 1.52 -9.80 4.95
C ALA A 12 1.85 -10.87 3.89
N VAL A 13 1.05 -10.98 2.82
CA VAL A 13 1.33 -11.88 1.69
C VAL A 13 2.58 -11.40 0.94
N PHE A 14 2.69 -10.11 0.63
CA PHE A 14 3.90 -9.55 0.01
C PHE A 14 5.15 -9.80 0.85
N PHE A 15 5.06 -9.67 2.18
CA PHE A 15 6.16 -10.02 3.08
C PHE A 15 6.61 -11.47 2.92
N THR A 16 5.68 -12.43 2.78
CA THR A 16 6.06 -13.83 2.57
C THR A 16 6.83 -14.04 1.28
N ILE A 17 6.44 -13.36 0.20
CA ILE A 17 7.12 -13.42 -1.11
C ILE A 17 8.53 -12.82 -1.00
N LEU A 18 8.67 -11.67 -0.34
CA LEU A 18 9.97 -11.01 -0.16
C LEU A 18 10.92 -11.82 0.72
N VAL A 19 10.43 -12.48 1.78
CA VAL A 19 11.28 -13.34 2.62
C VAL A 19 11.65 -14.63 1.90
N ASP A 20 10.75 -15.16 1.08
CA ASP A 20 10.99 -16.38 0.30
C ASP A 20 12.13 -16.22 -0.71
N TYR A 21 12.42 -14.99 -1.14
CA TYR A 21 13.61 -14.66 -1.95
C TYR A 21 14.91 -15.22 -1.34
N TRP A 22 15.09 -15.13 0.00
CA TRP A 22 16.24 -15.74 0.69
C TRP A 22 15.94 -17.13 1.24
N GLY A 23 14.70 -17.38 1.63
CA GLY A 23 14.27 -18.62 2.26
C GLY A 23 14.18 -19.81 1.31
N GLN A 24 14.02 -19.58 -0.01
CA GLN A 24 13.88 -20.59 -1.06
C GLN A 24 12.87 -21.70 -0.71
N GLY A 25 11.74 -21.35 -0.09
CA GLY A 25 10.70 -22.29 0.33
C GLY A 25 10.99 -23.08 1.62
N GLY A 26 12.08 -22.78 2.31
CA GLY A 26 12.46 -23.50 3.54
C GLY A 26 11.60 -23.16 4.77
N ILE A 27 10.84 -22.06 4.74
CA ILE A 27 10.04 -21.58 5.89
C ILE A 27 8.55 -21.69 5.57
N PRO A 28 7.74 -22.33 6.44
CA PRO A 28 6.30 -22.39 6.25
C PRO A 28 5.67 -21.00 6.16
N GLN A 29 4.82 -20.77 5.16
CA GLN A 29 4.14 -19.49 4.94
C GLN A 29 3.37 -19.00 6.18
N ALA A 30 2.72 -19.91 6.91
CA ALA A 30 2.01 -19.59 8.15
C ALA A 30 2.91 -19.02 9.25
N ALA A 31 4.17 -19.48 9.33
CA ALA A 31 5.14 -18.96 10.28
C ALA A 31 5.55 -17.52 9.91
N LEU A 32 5.80 -17.25 8.63
CA LEU A 32 6.14 -15.92 8.13
C LEU A 32 5.03 -14.90 8.37
N LEU A 33 3.77 -15.28 8.11
CA LEU A 33 2.60 -14.44 8.40
C LEU A 33 2.48 -14.13 9.90
N THR A 34 2.72 -15.13 10.76
CA THR A 34 2.66 -14.94 12.21
C THR A 34 3.76 -13.98 12.68
N ILE A 35 4.99 -14.14 12.17
CA ILE A 35 6.11 -13.24 12.47
C ILE A 35 5.78 -11.80 12.05
N PHE A 36 5.22 -11.63 10.85
CA PHE A 36 4.80 -10.33 10.36
C PHE A 36 3.75 -9.67 11.25
N LEU A 37 2.69 -10.40 11.61
CA LEU A 37 1.64 -9.90 12.50
C LEU A 37 2.17 -9.54 13.89
N VAL A 38 3.10 -10.34 14.43
CA VAL A 38 3.76 -10.05 15.71
C VAL A 38 4.61 -8.79 15.60
N ALA A 39 5.38 -8.63 14.51
CA ALA A 39 6.19 -7.43 14.28
C ALA A 39 5.30 -6.17 14.18
N CYS A 40 4.23 -6.22 13.38
CA CYS A 40 3.25 -5.13 13.28
C CYS A 40 2.61 -4.81 14.63
N THR A 41 2.22 -5.83 15.40
CA THR A 41 1.64 -5.66 16.74
C THR A 41 2.64 -5.03 17.71
N ALA A 42 3.91 -5.45 17.67
CA ALA A 42 4.96 -4.90 18.51
C ALA A 42 5.21 -3.42 18.22
N ILE A 43 5.20 -3.02 16.95
CA ILE A 43 5.31 -1.61 16.55
C ILE A 43 4.16 -0.78 17.15
N PHE A 44 2.95 -1.32 17.16
CA PHE A 44 1.79 -0.62 17.72
C PHE A 44 1.71 -0.57 19.23
N LEU A 45 2.35 -1.51 19.92
CA LEU A 45 2.49 -1.47 21.37
C LEU A 45 3.46 -0.38 21.84
N MET A 46 4.19 0.28 20.94
CA MET A 46 5.04 1.43 21.24
C MET A 46 4.25 2.75 21.36
N PRO A 47 4.76 3.74 22.12
CA PRO A 47 4.13 5.06 22.24
C PRO A 47 3.99 5.76 20.88
N ASN A 48 2.96 6.61 20.74
CA ASN A 48 2.66 7.29 19.47
C ASN A 48 3.81 8.20 18.98
N THR A 49 4.65 8.68 19.89
CA THR A 49 5.86 9.47 19.58
C THR A 49 6.95 8.63 18.91
N VAL A 50 7.13 7.38 19.36
CA VAL A 50 8.10 6.44 18.76
C VAL A 50 7.61 6.00 17.38
N PHE A 51 6.31 5.80 17.23
CA PHE A 51 5.69 5.51 15.94
C PHE A 51 5.93 6.63 14.92
N ALA A 52 5.79 7.90 15.32
CA ALA A 52 6.06 9.03 14.43
C ALA A 52 7.53 9.08 13.96
N TRP A 53 8.49 8.76 14.84
CA TRP A 53 9.90 8.64 14.46
C TRP A 53 10.16 7.45 13.55
N PHE A 54 9.52 6.31 13.80
CA PHE A 54 9.59 5.14 12.94
C PHE A 54 9.13 5.47 11.51
N GLU A 55 7.96 6.09 11.36
CA GLU A 55 7.43 6.50 10.04
C GLU A 55 8.34 7.51 9.33
N TYR A 56 8.94 8.43 10.07
CA TYR A 56 9.90 9.38 9.51
C TYR A 56 11.13 8.66 8.93
N VAL A 57 11.73 7.73 9.70
CA VAL A 57 12.92 6.98 9.29
C VAL A 57 12.61 6.05 8.11
N THR A 58 11.50 5.31 8.17
CA THR A 58 11.10 4.41 7.07
C THR A 58 10.78 5.19 5.80
N SER A 59 10.21 6.39 5.90
CA SER A 59 9.98 7.27 4.75
C SER A 59 11.29 7.72 4.08
N VAL A 60 12.32 8.05 4.86
CA VAL A 60 13.65 8.40 4.31
C VAL A 60 14.26 7.20 3.59
N ILE A 61 14.17 6.00 4.18
CA ILE A 61 14.66 4.75 3.55
C ILE A 61 13.94 4.49 2.22
N LYS A 62 12.62 4.64 2.17
CA LYS A 62 11.83 4.47 0.93
C LYS A 62 12.30 5.42 -0.18
N ILE A 63 12.57 6.68 0.14
CA ILE A 63 13.07 7.66 -0.85
C ILE A 63 14.46 7.25 -1.37
N ILE A 64 15.37 6.84 -0.49
CA ILE A 64 16.70 6.35 -0.88
C ILE A 64 16.57 5.11 -1.77
N LEU A 65 15.65 4.21 -1.44
CA LEU A 65 15.38 3.00 -2.21
C LEU A 65 14.92 3.32 -3.63
N PHE A 66 13.97 4.25 -3.81
CA PHE A 66 13.53 4.69 -5.13
C PHE A 66 14.65 5.35 -5.94
N LEU A 67 15.49 6.18 -5.30
CA LEU A 67 16.64 6.77 -5.97
C LEU A 67 17.64 5.70 -6.43
N LEU A 68 17.91 4.71 -5.59
CA LEU A 68 18.77 3.59 -5.93
C LEU A 68 18.20 2.79 -7.11
N ILE A 69 16.89 2.50 -7.12
CA ILE A 69 16.22 1.84 -8.26
C ILE A 69 16.41 2.65 -9.55
N ILE A 70 16.16 3.96 -9.52
CA ILE A 70 16.27 4.81 -10.72
C ILE A 70 17.72 4.86 -11.22
N VAL A 71 18.67 5.13 -10.34
CA VAL A 71 20.10 5.24 -10.71
C VAL A 71 20.63 3.92 -11.27
N THR A 72 20.33 2.80 -10.59
CA THR A 72 20.79 1.48 -11.04
C THR A 72 20.12 1.06 -12.35
N SER A 73 18.84 1.39 -12.55
CA SER A 73 18.15 1.09 -13.80
C SER A 73 18.71 1.90 -14.99
N VAL A 74 19.02 3.19 -14.78
CA VAL A 74 19.70 4.00 -15.81
C VAL A 74 21.11 3.47 -16.09
N ALA A 75 21.87 3.09 -15.06
CA ALA A 75 23.20 2.53 -15.22
C ALA A 75 23.16 1.23 -16.05
N ILE A 76 22.24 0.33 -15.76
CA ILE A 76 22.06 -0.91 -16.53
C ILE A 76 21.66 -0.61 -17.97
N LEU A 77 20.76 0.34 -18.19
CA LEU A 77 20.34 0.73 -19.54
C LEU A 77 21.55 1.21 -20.37
N CYS A 78 22.48 1.93 -19.75
CA CYS A 78 23.73 2.37 -20.36
C CYS A 78 24.81 1.27 -20.47
N GLY A 79 24.53 0.03 -20.05
CA GLY A 79 25.44 -1.10 -20.17
C GLY A 79 26.38 -1.30 -18.98
N ALA A 80 26.05 -0.82 -17.78
CA ALA A 80 26.87 -0.98 -16.56
C ALA A 80 26.97 -2.41 -16.00
N GLY A 81 26.81 -3.43 -16.84
CA GLY A 81 26.96 -4.84 -16.49
C GLY A 81 28.33 -5.41 -16.82
N PRO A 82 28.73 -6.56 -16.21
CA PRO A 82 29.92 -7.31 -16.58
C PRO A 82 29.95 -7.72 -18.05
N ASN A 83 28.77 -7.86 -18.67
CA ASN A 83 28.58 -8.22 -20.07
C ASN A 83 28.62 -7.01 -21.02
N GLY A 84 28.63 -5.77 -20.52
CA GLY A 84 28.66 -4.53 -21.32
C GLY A 84 27.48 -4.36 -22.29
N TYR A 85 26.40 -5.13 -22.12
CA TYR A 85 25.27 -5.13 -23.04
C TYR A 85 24.41 -3.88 -22.81
N VAL A 86 24.33 -3.03 -23.83
CA VAL A 86 23.40 -1.90 -23.88
C VAL A 86 22.04 -2.44 -24.31
N HIS A 87 21.03 -2.25 -23.47
CA HIS A 87 19.68 -2.73 -23.75
C HIS A 87 19.05 -1.94 -24.91
N ASP A 88 18.79 -2.63 -26.02
CA ASP A 88 18.25 -2.02 -27.25
C ASP A 88 16.72 -2.01 -27.26
N ALA A 89 16.08 -1.53 -26.17
CA ALA A 89 14.63 -1.36 -25.99
C ALA A 89 13.72 -2.53 -26.50
N GLY A 90 14.26 -3.73 -26.72
CA GLY A 90 13.62 -4.81 -27.47
C GLY A 90 12.35 -5.33 -26.80
N ALA A 91 12.24 -5.12 -25.49
CA ALA A 91 11.05 -5.42 -24.70
C ALA A 91 9.80 -4.66 -25.19
N TRP A 92 9.94 -3.49 -25.83
CA TRP A 92 8.81 -2.71 -26.36
C TRP A 92 8.53 -2.98 -27.85
N THR A 93 9.51 -3.46 -28.60
CA THR A 93 9.40 -3.68 -30.05
C THR A 93 9.03 -5.12 -30.39
N GLU A 94 9.50 -6.10 -29.63
CA GLU A 94 9.33 -7.53 -29.93
C GLU A 94 8.07 -8.14 -29.28
N LEU A 95 7.54 -7.48 -28.24
CA LEU A 95 6.41 -7.98 -27.46
C LEU A 95 5.12 -7.23 -27.81
N PRO A 96 3.96 -7.90 -27.75
CA PRO A 96 2.68 -7.22 -27.97
C PRO A 96 2.42 -6.19 -26.88
N ALA A 97 1.95 -5.00 -27.28
CA ALA A 97 1.64 -3.90 -26.35
C ALA A 97 0.60 -4.28 -25.27
N TYR A 98 -0.29 -5.24 -25.56
CA TYR A 98 -1.27 -5.78 -24.62
C TYR A 98 -1.10 -7.29 -24.44
N LYS A 99 -0.31 -7.70 -23.44
CA LYS A 99 -0.25 -9.10 -23.01
C LYS A 99 -1.59 -9.49 -22.37
N ASN A 100 -2.14 -10.64 -22.74
CA ASN A 100 -3.46 -11.15 -22.27
C ASN A 100 -4.68 -10.29 -22.66
N GLY A 101 -4.56 -9.45 -23.71
CA GLY A 101 -5.68 -8.66 -24.24
C GLY A 101 -6.26 -7.64 -23.25
N PHE A 102 -7.54 -7.32 -23.38
CA PHE A 102 -8.21 -6.33 -22.52
C PHE A 102 -8.31 -6.77 -21.06
N GLN A 103 -8.37 -8.08 -20.79
CA GLN A 103 -8.42 -8.62 -19.43
C GLN A 103 -7.14 -8.28 -18.67
N GLY A 104 -5.97 -8.56 -19.25
CA GLY A 104 -4.69 -8.19 -18.64
C GLY A 104 -4.53 -6.68 -18.44
N PHE A 105 -5.03 -5.87 -19.38
CA PHE A 105 -5.07 -4.41 -19.21
C PHE A 105 -5.95 -3.99 -18.03
N ALA A 106 -7.16 -4.54 -17.91
CA ALA A 106 -8.09 -4.21 -16.84
C ALA A 106 -7.55 -4.60 -15.45
N ASP A 107 -6.93 -5.78 -15.35
CA ASP A 107 -6.31 -6.26 -14.11
C ASP A 107 -5.15 -5.33 -13.69
N CYS A 108 -4.29 -4.96 -14.64
CA CYS A 108 -3.15 -4.07 -14.40
C CYS A 108 -3.62 -2.65 -14.02
N ALA A 109 -4.67 -2.14 -14.67
CA ALA A 109 -5.28 -0.86 -14.34
C ALA A 109 -5.87 -0.87 -12.93
N LEU A 110 -6.50 -1.97 -12.51
CA LEU A 110 -7.05 -2.11 -11.16
C LEU A 110 -5.94 -2.12 -10.10
N LEU A 111 -4.86 -2.88 -10.32
CA LEU A 111 -3.69 -2.89 -9.44
C LEU A 111 -3.02 -1.51 -9.36
N ALA A 112 -2.95 -0.78 -10.48
CA ALA A 112 -2.41 0.57 -10.52
C ALA A 112 -3.28 1.58 -9.74
N VAL A 113 -4.61 1.49 -9.87
CA VAL A 113 -5.55 2.30 -9.07
C VAL A 113 -5.41 1.97 -7.59
N TRP A 114 -5.25 0.70 -7.24
CA TRP A 114 -5.04 0.27 -5.86
C TRP A 114 -3.73 0.85 -5.28
N ALA A 115 -2.63 0.82 -6.04
CA ALA A 115 -1.33 1.36 -5.61
C ALA A 115 -1.33 2.88 -5.33
N VAL A 116 -2.27 3.63 -5.91
CA VAL A 116 -2.39 5.10 -5.75
C VAL A 116 -3.58 5.51 -4.88
N GLY A 117 -4.57 4.63 -4.72
CA GLY A 117 -5.87 4.93 -4.10
C GLY A 117 -5.83 5.32 -2.63
N ASP A 118 -4.68 5.18 -1.97
CA ASP A 118 -4.57 5.30 -0.52
C ASP A 118 -4.51 6.74 0.02
N GLN A 119 -4.44 7.77 -0.84
CA GLN A 119 -4.15 9.16 -0.43
C GLN A 119 -5.23 9.85 0.44
N ILE A 120 -6.34 9.17 0.74
CA ILE A 120 -7.46 9.68 1.55
C ILE A 120 -7.01 9.95 3.00
N PHE A 121 -5.95 9.28 3.48
CA PHE A 121 -5.46 9.45 4.85
C PHE A 121 -4.93 10.85 5.15
N ILE A 122 -4.49 11.60 4.13
CA ILE A 122 -4.02 12.99 4.28
C ILE A 122 -5.13 13.84 4.92
N GLY A 123 -6.40 13.54 4.59
CA GLY A 123 -7.57 14.16 5.20
C GLY A 123 -7.66 13.94 6.72
N ILE A 124 -7.36 12.72 7.16
CA ILE A 124 -7.39 12.31 8.57
C ILE A 124 -6.22 12.95 9.33
N MET A 125 -5.02 12.92 8.74
CA MET A 125 -3.83 13.54 9.32
C MET A 125 -3.88 15.06 9.35
N GLY A 126 -4.65 15.67 8.45
CA GLY A 126 -4.96 17.09 8.46
C GLY A 126 -5.51 17.56 9.80
N GLY A 127 -6.32 16.74 10.48
CA GLY A 127 -6.84 17.05 11.81
C GLY A 127 -5.78 17.17 12.91
N GLU A 128 -4.56 16.66 12.68
CA GLU A 128 -3.44 16.72 13.62
C GLU A 128 -2.35 17.73 13.19
N ALA A 129 -2.53 18.40 12.05
CA ALA A 129 -1.57 19.39 11.54
C ALA A 129 -1.67 20.72 12.30
N LYS A 130 -0.53 21.41 12.48
CA LYS A 130 -0.47 22.74 13.14
C LYS A 130 -1.24 23.83 12.36
N LEU A 131 -1.23 23.77 11.03
CA LEU A 131 -1.89 24.73 10.13
C LEU A 131 -2.59 23.98 8.97
N PRO A 132 -3.72 23.30 9.23
CA PRO A 132 -4.33 22.38 8.27
C PRO A 132 -4.74 23.05 6.97
N ARG A 133 -5.29 24.27 7.03
CA ARG A 133 -5.80 24.98 5.84
C ARG A 133 -4.71 25.25 4.79
N MET A 134 -3.49 25.58 5.22
CA MET A 134 -2.37 25.85 4.33
C MET A 134 -1.61 24.56 3.99
N SER A 135 -1.29 23.74 5.00
CA SER A 135 -0.51 22.52 4.81
C SER A 135 -1.23 21.48 3.96
N MET A 136 -2.54 21.31 4.13
CA MET A 136 -3.30 20.35 3.32
C MET A 136 -3.47 20.81 1.88
N GLY A 137 -3.79 22.09 1.65
CA GLY A 137 -3.93 22.62 0.28
C GLY A 137 -2.64 22.47 -0.54
N HIS A 138 -1.48 22.66 0.10
CA HIS A 138 -0.18 22.47 -0.54
C HIS A 138 0.15 20.98 -0.73
N ALA A 139 -0.12 20.13 0.27
CA ALA A 139 0.18 18.70 0.18
C ALA A 139 -0.66 18.00 -0.89
N THR A 140 -1.95 18.30 -0.97
CA THR A 140 -2.89 17.67 -1.92
C THR A 140 -2.52 17.95 -3.38
N THR A 141 -1.94 19.11 -3.68
CA THR A 141 -1.53 19.42 -5.05
C THR A 141 -0.15 18.86 -5.36
N LEU A 142 0.81 18.97 -4.44
CA LEU A 142 2.21 18.68 -4.74
C LEU A 142 2.56 17.19 -4.64
N VAL A 143 1.98 16.46 -3.69
CA VAL A 143 2.30 15.04 -3.44
C VAL A 143 1.95 14.18 -4.66
N PRO A 144 0.76 14.29 -5.27
CA PRO A 144 0.41 13.48 -6.44
C PRO A 144 1.36 13.70 -7.62
N TYR A 145 1.72 14.95 -7.94
CA TYR A 145 2.64 15.23 -9.06
C TYR A 145 4.04 14.64 -8.82
N ARG A 146 4.56 14.71 -7.58
CA ARG A 146 5.87 14.14 -7.23
C ARG A 146 5.87 12.62 -7.31
N VAL A 147 4.86 11.96 -6.73
CA VAL A 147 4.73 10.51 -6.74
C VAL A 147 4.52 10.00 -8.17
N PHE A 148 3.67 10.67 -8.94
CA PHE A 148 3.44 10.35 -10.35
C PHE A 148 4.74 10.37 -11.16
N GLY A 149 5.56 11.43 -11.02
CA GLY A 149 6.84 11.53 -11.71
C GLY A 149 7.79 10.37 -11.39
N ILE A 150 8.00 10.08 -10.10
CA ILE A 150 8.90 9.00 -9.66
C ILE A 150 8.40 7.64 -10.14
N TYR A 151 7.10 7.38 -10.04
CA TYR A 151 6.52 6.08 -10.41
C TYR A 151 6.54 5.87 -11.93
N MET A 152 6.19 6.90 -12.72
CA MET A 152 6.25 6.82 -14.19
C MET A 152 7.69 6.59 -14.66
N THR A 153 8.67 7.33 -14.12
CA THR A 153 10.08 7.12 -14.46
C THR A 153 10.52 5.70 -14.11
N SER A 154 10.17 5.20 -12.93
CA SER A 154 10.57 3.86 -12.49
C SER A 154 9.94 2.75 -13.36
N ILE A 155 8.66 2.88 -13.72
CA ILE A 155 7.93 1.93 -14.57
C ILE A 155 8.51 1.90 -15.99
N ILE A 156 8.80 3.07 -16.58
CA ILE A 156 9.41 3.15 -17.92
C ILE A 156 10.76 2.44 -17.90
N LEU A 157 11.62 2.74 -16.93
CA LEU A 157 12.94 2.14 -16.83
C LEU A 157 12.87 0.61 -16.66
N VAL A 158 12.03 0.09 -15.76
CA VAL A 158 11.94 -1.37 -15.56
C VAL A 158 11.33 -2.09 -16.76
N SER A 159 10.38 -1.46 -17.46
CA SER A 159 9.75 -2.04 -18.65
C SER A 159 10.69 -2.15 -19.86
N LEU A 160 11.76 -1.35 -19.89
CA LEU A 160 12.82 -1.45 -20.91
C LEU A 160 13.83 -2.55 -20.56
N LEU A 161 14.03 -2.81 -19.27
CA LEU A 161 15.02 -3.76 -18.77
C LEU A 161 14.50 -5.20 -18.72
N VAL A 162 13.26 -5.39 -18.27
CA VAL A 162 12.68 -6.73 -18.04
C VAL A 162 11.60 -6.98 -19.06
N ARG A 163 11.75 -8.08 -19.80
CA ARG A 163 10.73 -8.55 -20.74
C ARG A 163 9.48 -9.01 -20.00
N SER A 164 8.30 -8.70 -20.55
CA SER A 164 7.02 -9.04 -19.93
C SER A 164 6.71 -10.54 -19.94
N ASP A 165 7.46 -11.36 -20.66
CA ASP A 165 7.34 -12.83 -20.78
C ASP A 165 8.16 -13.61 -19.73
N ASN A 166 8.91 -12.94 -18.85
CA ASN A 166 9.79 -13.60 -17.90
C ASN A 166 9.01 -14.40 -16.84
N ASP A 167 9.32 -15.70 -16.72
CA ASP A 167 8.69 -16.65 -15.78
C ASP A 167 8.87 -16.30 -14.30
N ARG A 168 9.86 -15.47 -13.95
CA ARG A 168 10.13 -15.05 -12.56
C ARG A 168 9.22 -13.91 -12.09
N LEU A 169 8.45 -13.31 -12.98
CA LEU A 169 7.48 -12.27 -12.61
C LEU A 169 6.31 -12.87 -11.83
N LEU A 170 5.66 -12.03 -11.01
CA LEU A 170 4.41 -12.37 -10.32
C LEU A 170 3.37 -12.89 -11.34
N GLY A 171 2.91 -14.13 -11.16
CA GLY A 171 1.99 -14.82 -12.08
C GLY A 171 2.65 -15.65 -13.18
N GLY A 172 3.98 -15.70 -13.22
CA GLY A 172 4.76 -16.63 -14.05
C GLY A 172 4.90 -18.02 -13.43
N SER A 173 5.62 -18.91 -14.13
CA SER A 173 5.84 -20.30 -13.67
C SER A 173 6.92 -20.44 -12.59
N GLY A 174 7.72 -19.39 -12.36
CA GLY A 174 8.82 -19.37 -11.40
C GLY A 174 8.50 -18.67 -10.07
N ALA A 175 9.50 -18.61 -9.19
CA ALA A 175 9.39 -17.91 -7.91
C ALA A 175 9.16 -16.40 -8.13
N ALA A 176 8.02 -15.91 -7.66
CA ALA A 176 7.58 -14.53 -7.78
C ALA A 176 8.65 -13.56 -7.24
N THR A 177 9.35 -12.87 -8.14
CA THR A 177 10.43 -11.94 -7.79
C THR A 177 10.11 -10.56 -8.34
N SER A 178 10.51 -9.51 -7.61
CA SER A 178 10.34 -8.13 -8.06
C SER A 178 11.09 -7.90 -9.38
N PRO A 179 10.48 -7.25 -10.39
CA PRO A 179 11.13 -6.97 -11.67
C PRO A 179 12.40 -6.11 -11.50
N TYR A 180 12.44 -5.25 -10.49
CA TYR A 180 13.65 -4.48 -10.15
C TYR A 180 14.78 -5.34 -9.60
N ILE A 181 14.47 -6.47 -8.97
CA ILE A 181 15.47 -7.44 -8.52
C ILE A 181 15.93 -8.29 -9.71
N ILE A 182 14.99 -8.72 -10.56
CA ILE A 182 15.28 -9.51 -11.76
C ILE A 182 16.26 -8.77 -12.68
N SER A 183 16.04 -7.48 -12.94
CA SER A 183 16.93 -6.70 -13.82
C SER A 183 18.37 -6.65 -13.33
N GLN A 184 18.59 -6.60 -12.02
CA GLN A 184 19.93 -6.58 -11.41
C GLN A 184 20.59 -7.97 -11.45
N LEU A 185 19.80 -9.02 -11.21
CA LEU A 185 20.27 -10.42 -11.26
C LEU A 185 20.66 -10.84 -12.66
N ASP A 186 19.88 -10.45 -13.68
CA ASP A 186 20.16 -10.77 -15.09
C ASP A 186 21.46 -10.11 -15.57
N VAL A 187 21.81 -8.97 -14.98
CA VAL A 187 23.07 -8.25 -15.21
C VAL A 187 24.21 -8.82 -14.35
N GLY A 188 23.95 -9.70 -13.39
CA GLY A 188 24.98 -10.32 -12.54
C GLY A 188 25.43 -9.46 -11.36
N ILE A 189 24.65 -8.45 -10.96
CA ILE A 189 24.92 -7.66 -9.75
C ILE A 189 24.37 -8.40 -8.53
N VAL A 190 25.24 -8.78 -7.59
CA VAL A 190 24.86 -9.65 -6.47
C VAL A 190 24.35 -8.87 -5.25
N VAL A 191 24.94 -7.71 -4.93
CA VAL A 191 24.66 -7.02 -3.65
C VAL A 191 23.42 -6.12 -3.69
N ILE A 192 23.14 -5.50 -4.83
CA ILE A 192 22.02 -4.56 -4.99
C ILE A 192 20.66 -5.24 -4.82
N PRO A 193 20.41 -6.44 -5.39
CA PRO A 193 19.20 -7.23 -5.13
C PRO A 193 18.83 -7.37 -3.65
N ASP A 194 19.80 -7.71 -2.80
CA ASP A 194 19.56 -7.93 -1.37
C ASP A 194 19.15 -6.65 -0.66
N ILE A 195 19.81 -5.53 -0.99
CA ILE A 195 19.48 -4.20 -0.44
C ILE A 195 18.06 -3.79 -0.87
N LEU A 196 17.72 -4.03 -2.14
CA LEU A 196 16.40 -3.73 -2.67
C LEU A 196 15.31 -4.53 -1.94
N ASN A 197 15.52 -5.83 -1.79
CA ASN A 197 14.57 -6.72 -1.14
C ASN A 197 14.39 -6.37 0.35
N ALA A 198 15.49 -6.09 1.06
CA ALA A 198 15.43 -5.65 2.46
C ALA A 198 14.70 -4.30 2.61
N GLY A 199 14.94 -3.35 1.70
CA GLY A 199 14.23 -2.08 1.67
C GLY A 199 12.73 -2.23 1.42
N MET A 200 12.33 -3.16 0.53
CA MET A 200 10.92 -3.47 0.28
C MET A 200 10.24 -4.04 1.52
N ILE A 201 10.90 -4.92 2.28
CA ILE A 201 10.35 -5.46 3.55
C ILE A 201 10.09 -4.35 4.56
N ILE A 202 11.04 -3.41 4.71
CA ILE A 202 10.85 -2.23 5.57
C ILE A 202 9.66 -1.39 5.07
N GLY A 203 9.50 -1.27 3.75
CA GLY A 203 8.37 -0.59 3.13
C GLY A 203 7.02 -1.23 3.46
N VAL A 204 6.91 -2.54 3.29
CA VAL A 204 5.71 -3.35 3.58
C VAL A 204 5.34 -3.27 5.07
N LEU A 205 6.32 -3.35 5.97
CA LEU A 205 6.11 -3.16 7.41
C LEU A 205 5.58 -1.77 7.74
N ALA A 206 6.11 -0.72 7.10
CA ALA A 206 5.66 0.65 7.32
C ALA A 206 4.22 0.88 6.81
N ILE A 207 3.86 0.37 5.63
CA ILE A 207 2.49 0.49 5.09
C ILE A 207 1.49 -0.24 5.98
N SER A 208 1.83 -1.46 6.43
CA SER A 208 1.00 -2.20 7.39
C SER A 208 0.87 -1.47 8.71
N ALA A 209 1.94 -0.78 9.12
CA ALA A 209 1.88 0.00 10.32
C ALA A 209 0.88 1.16 10.15
N GLU A 210 1.08 2.01 9.15
CA GLU A 210 0.18 3.11 8.80
C GLU A 210 -1.30 2.69 8.70
N ALA A 211 -1.60 1.57 8.04
CA ALA A 211 -2.96 1.09 7.87
C ALA A 211 -3.69 0.81 9.21
N VAL A 212 -3.00 0.19 10.18
CA VAL A 212 -3.55 -0.04 11.53
C VAL A 212 -3.70 1.28 12.30
N TYR A 213 -2.77 2.22 12.14
CA TYR A 213 -2.85 3.55 12.74
C TYR A 213 -4.13 4.27 12.28
N LEU A 214 -4.36 4.31 10.98
CA LEU A 214 -5.53 4.98 10.37
C LEU A 214 -6.84 4.29 10.74
N ALA A 215 -6.87 2.96 10.71
CA ALA A 215 -8.05 2.19 11.10
C ALA A 215 -8.48 2.51 12.55
N SER A 216 -7.52 2.60 13.48
CA SER A 216 -7.79 2.91 14.89
C SER A 216 -8.37 4.33 15.07
N ARG A 217 -7.87 5.31 14.31
CA ARG A 217 -8.31 6.73 14.35
C ARG A 217 -9.70 6.91 13.78
N VAL A 218 -9.99 6.23 12.67
CA VAL A 218 -11.32 6.21 12.08
C VAL A 218 -12.33 5.59 13.04
N LEU A 219 -11.98 4.49 13.69
CA LEU A 219 -12.85 3.85 14.67
C LEU A 219 -13.12 4.76 15.87
N ARG A 220 -12.09 5.45 16.37
CA ARG A 220 -12.24 6.46 17.42
C ARG A 220 -13.19 7.58 17.00
N SER A 221 -13.07 8.11 15.77
CA SER A 221 -13.95 9.16 15.25
C SER A 221 -15.41 8.70 15.17
N MET A 222 -15.66 7.46 14.72
CA MET A 222 -17.01 6.87 14.71
C MET A 222 -17.59 6.71 16.12
N SER A 223 -16.75 6.39 17.11
CA SER A 223 -17.19 6.26 18.50
C SER A 223 -17.61 7.62 19.08
N HIS A 224 -16.87 8.69 18.77
CA HIS A 224 -17.28 10.06 19.12
C HIS A 224 -18.60 10.48 18.47
N GLN A 225 -18.90 9.98 17.27
CA GLN A 225 -20.18 10.20 16.58
C GLN A 225 -21.32 9.28 17.07
N LYS A 226 -21.09 8.48 18.13
CA LYS A 226 -22.04 7.51 18.70
C LYS A 226 -22.53 6.44 17.70
N LEU A 227 -21.77 6.20 16.63
CA LEU A 227 -22.08 5.15 15.65
C LEU A 227 -21.66 3.75 16.13
N ILE A 228 -20.73 3.69 17.08
CA ILE A 228 -20.21 2.47 17.68
C ILE A 228 -20.05 2.67 19.20
N PRO A 229 -19.92 1.60 20.01
CA PRO A 229 -19.85 1.71 21.46
C PRO A 229 -18.78 2.69 21.94
N GLU A 230 -19.13 3.53 22.93
CA GLU A 230 -18.25 4.56 23.50
C GLU A 230 -16.99 3.98 24.15
N ALA A 231 -17.00 2.68 24.47
CA ALA A 231 -15.82 1.95 24.92
C ALA A 231 -14.64 2.05 23.94
N MET A 232 -14.91 2.23 22.64
CA MET A 232 -13.89 2.38 21.59
C MET A 232 -13.27 3.77 21.52
N ALA A 233 -13.88 4.78 22.16
CA ALA A 233 -13.32 6.12 22.27
C ALA A 233 -12.27 6.25 23.38
N LYS A 234 -12.12 5.25 24.26
CA LYS A 234 -11.18 5.31 25.39
C LYS A 234 -9.73 5.37 24.88
N VAL A 235 -9.03 6.43 25.30
CA VAL A 235 -7.63 6.67 24.97
C VAL A 235 -6.77 6.35 26.20
N ASP A 236 -5.69 5.59 26.00
CA ASP A 236 -4.67 5.30 27.02
C ASP A 236 -3.85 6.57 27.35
N LYS A 237 -3.18 6.60 28.49
CA LYS A 237 -2.29 7.70 28.94
C LYS A 237 -1.17 8.03 27.94
N ARG A 238 -0.86 7.08 27.06
CA ARG A 238 0.13 7.19 25.97
C ARG A 238 -0.47 7.71 24.64
N GLY A 239 -1.72 8.19 24.64
CA GLY A 239 -2.38 8.83 23.50
C GLY A 239 -2.99 7.87 22.46
N ARG A 240 -3.14 6.59 22.80
CA ARG A 240 -3.56 5.53 21.86
C ARG A 240 -4.97 5.02 22.17
N PRO A 241 -5.87 4.87 21.18
CA PRO A 241 -7.18 4.26 21.39
C PRO A 241 -7.04 2.73 21.52
N PHE A 242 -6.64 2.26 22.70
CA PHE A 242 -6.25 0.86 22.94
C PHE A 242 -7.34 -0.18 22.60
N PRO A 243 -8.62 0.03 22.96
CA PRO A 243 -9.68 -0.93 22.62
C PRO A 243 -9.91 -1.02 21.10
N ALA A 244 -9.89 0.13 20.41
CA ALA A 244 -10.03 0.18 18.96
C ALA A 244 -8.88 -0.53 18.24
N LEU A 245 -7.67 -0.40 18.79
CA LEU A 245 -6.46 -1.00 18.27
C LEU A 245 -6.49 -2.53 18.40
N LEU A 246 -6.90 -3.06 19.57
CA LEU A 246 -7.05 -4.51 19.75
C LEU A 246 -8.04 -5.13 18.77
N ILE A 247 -9.19 -4.47 18.54
CA ILE A 247 -10.17 -4.96 17.55
C ILE A 247 -9.58 -4.91 16.14
N THR A 248 -8.88 -3.84 15.78
CA THR A 248 -8.25 -3.70 14.47
C THR A 248 -7.21 -4.81 14.23
N LEU A 249 -6.37 -5.09 15.23
CA LEU A 249 -5.39 -6.16 15.16
C LEU A 249 -6.03 -7.55 15.09
N ALA A 250 -7.10 -7.80 15.87
CA ALA A 250 -7.81 -9.07 15.82
C ALA A 250 -8.46 -9.31 14.44
N VAL A 251 -9.06 -8.28 13.83
CA VAL A 251 -9.63 -8.36 12.49
C VAL A 251 -8.54 -8.55 11.44
N ALA A 252 -7.41 -7.83 11.54
CA ALA A 252 -6.28 -7.99 10.64
C ALA A 252 -5.67 -9.40 10.70
N ALA A 253 -5.48 -9.95 11.91
CA ALA A 253 -5.01 -11.32 12.09
C ALA A 253 -6.00 -12.33 11.50
N MET A 254 -7.30 -12.16 11.75
CA MET A 254 -8.33 -13.03 11.18
C MET A 254 -8.30 -13.02 9.66
N LEU A 255 -8.23 -11.84 9.02
CA LEU A 255 -8.17 -11.72 7.56
C LEU A 255 -6.89 -12.35 6.99
N THR A 256 -5.75 -12.16 7.65
CA THR A 256 -4.46 -12.71 7.22
C THR A 256 -4.48 -14.25 7.23
N PHE A 257 -5.01 -14.86 8.30
CA PHE A 257 -5.12 -16.33 8.38
C PHE A 257 -6.23 -16.90 7.50
N LEU A 258 -7.28 -16.14 7.23
CA LEU A 258 -8.29 -16.53 6.25
C LEU A 258 -7.67 -16.66 4.86
N GLY A 259 -6.73 -15.77 4.51
CA GLY A 259 -5.94 -15.83 3.27
C GLY A 259 -5.10 -17.09 3.12
N LEU A 260 -4.61 -17.64 4.23
CA LEU A 260 -3.88 -18.90 4.23
C LEU A 260 -4.80 -20.12 4.06
N SER A 261 -6.02 -20.03 4.57
CA SER A 261 -6.97 -21.16 4.61
C SER A 261 -7.59 -21.46 3.25
N CYS A 262 -7.61 -20.49 2.34
CA CYS A 262 -8.30 -20.62 1.07
C CYS A 262 -7.51 -21.38 -0.03
N ASN A 263 -6.23 -21.71 0.14
CA ASN A 263 -5.45 -22.48 -0.86
C ASN A 263 -5.56 -21.94 -2.31
N VAL A 264 -5.87 -20.65 -2.47
CA VAL A 264 -6.04 -19.96 -3.76
C VAL A 264 -4.69 -19.32 -4.13
N PRO A 265 -4.25 -19.39 -5.40
CA PRO A 265 -3.02 -18.74 -5.86
C PRO A 265 -3.02 -17.25 -5.52
N THR A 266 -1.89 -16.78 -5.01
CA THR A 266 -1.58 -15.50 -4.35
C THR A 266 -2.02 -14.19 -5.02
N HIS A 267 -2.67 -14.22 -6.19
CA HIS A 267 -3.13 -13.03 -6.92
C HIS A 267 -4.60 -12.66 -6.63
N ASP A 268 -5.44 -13.63 -6.29
CA ASP A 268 -6.90 -13.42 -6.20
C ASP A 268 -7.37 -13.05 -4.77
N ASN A 269 -6.45 -13.12 -3.81
CA ASN A 269 -6.73 -13.18 -2.37
C ASN A 269 -7.27 -11.86 -1.79
N VAL A 270 -6.86 -10.71 -2.33
CA VAL A 270 -7.28 -9.40 -1.79
C VAL A 270 -8.67 -9.03 -2.31
N TRP A 271 -8.93 -9.38 -3.57
CA TRP A 271 -10.17 -9.06 -4.26
C TRP A 271 -11.28 -10.04 -3.92
N GLU A 272 -11.04 -11.35 -3.86
CA GLU A 272 -12.04 -12.30 -3.37
C GLU A 272 -12.43 -12.01 -1.92
N MET A 273 -11.53 -11.51 -1.06
CA MET A 273 -11.89 -11.15 0.32
C MET A 273 -12.65 -9.83 0.41
N ALA A 274 -12.30 -8.85 -0.41
CA ALA A 274 -13.09 -7.64 -0.57
C ALA A 274 -14.48 -7.94 -1.17
N ASP A 275 -14.57 -8.85 -2.15
CA ASP A 275 -15.81 -9.31 -2.78
C ASP A 275 -16.60 -10.27 -1.89
N LEU A 276 -16.00 -11.07 -1.02
CA LEU A 276 -16.72 -11.85 -0.01
C LEU A 276 -17.32 -10.93 1.05
N ALA A 277 -16.65 -9.81 1.37
CA ALA A 277 -17.18 -8.76 2.23
C ALA A 277 -18.27 -7.91 1.52
N HIS A 278 -18.15 -7.68 0.21
CA HIS A 278 -19.11 -6.91 -0.60
C HIS A 278 -20.32 -7.76 -1.04
N SER A 279 -20.16 -9.01 -1.44
CA SER A 279 -21.20 -9.89 -2.02
C SER A 279 -22.32 -10.22 -1.04
N ARG A 280 -22.04 -10.29 0.27
CA ARG A 280 -23.10 -10.44 1.30
C ARG A 280 -23.86 -9.14 1.58
N ARG A 281 -23.27 -7.96 1.29
CA ARG A 281 -23.93 -6.64 1.43
C ARG A 281 -24.61 -6.15 0.15
N TYR A 282 -24.13 -6.56 -1.02
CA TYR A 282 -24.68 -6.12 -2.31
C TYR A 282 -26.09 -6.67 -2.56
N ARG A 283 -26.47 -7.77 -1.90
CA ARG A 283 -27.85 -8.31 -1.94
C ARG A 283 -28.83 -7.57 -1.03
N ARG A 284 -28.40 -6.60 -0.21
CA ARG A 284 -29.30 -5.95 0.79
C ARG A 284 -29.23 -4.44 0.97
N SER A 285 -28.40 -3.68 0.26
CA SER A 285 -28.47 -2.21 0.40
C SER A 285 -28.19 -1.43 -0.88
N GLN A 286 -29.27 -0.86 -1.40
CA GLN A 286 -29.42 0.28 -2.31
C GLN A 286 -28.61 1.52 -1.87
N LEU A 287 -27.27 1.45 -1.86
CA LEU A 287 -26.38 2.55 -1.45
C LEU A 287 -25.49 3.08 -2.59
N ALA A 288 -25.76 2.69 -3.84
CA ALA A 288 -25.10 3.26 -5.02
C ALA A 288 -25.78 4.55 -5.53
N ARG A 289 -26.99 4.89 -5.05
CA ARG A 289 -27.68 6.15 -5.41
C ARG A 289 -27.26 7.36 -4.57
N ARG A 290 -26.77 7.17 -3.34
CA ARG A 290 -26.40 8.30 -2.46
C ARG A 290 -25.03 8.92 -2.77
N HIS A 291 -24.08 8.18 -3.33
CA HIS A 291 -22.78 8.76 -3.70
C HIS A 291 -22.87 9.67 -4.93
N HIS A 292 -23.76 9.38 -5.87
CA HIS A 292 -23.99 10.23 -7.04
C HIS A 292 -24.77 11.51 -6.68
N GLU A 293 -25.73 11.42 -5.75
CA GLU A 293 -26.45 12.60 -5.24
C GLU A 293 -25.54 13.49 -4.37
N PHE A 294 -24.63 12.92 -3.57
CA PHE A 294 -23.70 13.70 -2.73
C PHE A 294 -22.64 14.44 -3.58
N PHE A 295 -22.18 13.86 -4.69
CA PHE A 295 -21.21 14.49 -5.58
C PHE A 295 -21.84 15.62 -6.43
N VAL A 296 -23.11 15.45 -6.85
CA VAL A 296 -23.85 16.49 -7.62
C VAL A 296 -24.31 17.64 -6.72
N LEU A 297 -24.72 17.38 -5.47
CA LEU A 297 -25.13 18.42 -4.53
C LEU A 297 -23.97 19.32 -4.09
N HIS A 298 -22.74 18.80 -4.00
CA HIS A 298 -21.58 19.60 -3.58
C HIS A 298 -21.04 20.54 -4.67
N MET A 299 -21.26 20.23 -5.96
CA MET A 299 -20.93 21.16 -7.05
C MET A 299 -21.90 22.34 -7.18
N LEU A 300 -23.13 22.21 -6.68
CA LEU A 300 -24.16 23.25 -6.79
C LEU A 300 -24.16 24.23 -5.60
N ASP A 301 -23.43 23.94 -4.52
CA ASP A 301 -23.47 24.69 -3.26
C ASP A 301 -22.32 25.71 -3.08
N HIS A 302 -21.72 26.17 -4.18
CA HIS A 302 -20.73 27.27 -4.18
C HIS A 302 -21.38 28.67 -4.12
N ARG A 303 -22.67 28.80 -3.75
CA ARG A 303 -23.39 30.10 -3.67
C ARG A 303 -24.14 30.41 -2.37
N PHE A 304 -23.89 29.72 -1.26
CA PHE A 304 -24.45 30.12 0.04
C PHE A 304 -23.38 30.18 1.15
N LEU A 305 -22.48 31.16 1.04
CA LEU A 305 -21.46 31.48 2.04
C LEU A 305 -21.84 32.69 2.93
N HIS A 306 -23.13 32.93 3.15
CA HIS A 306 -23.62 33.92 4.12
C HIS A 306 -24.79 33.34 4.91
N LEU A 307 -24.81 33.62 6.21
CA LEU A 307 -25.68 33.07 7.26
C LEU A 307 -25.23 31.72 7.82
N PHE A 308 -24.28 31.75 8.75
CA PHE A 308 -24.44 31.22 10.12
C PHE A 308 -23.17 31.57 10.92
N PRO A 309 -23.20 32.51 11.88
CA PRO A 309 -22.08 32.73 12.77
C PRO A 309 -22.11 31.65 13.86
N ILE A 310 -21.07 30.84 13.98
CA ILE A 310 -20.87 29.96 15.13
C ILE A 310 -19.73 30.55 15.97
N PRO A 311 -19.97 30.85 17.26
CA PRO A 311 -19.06 31.62 18.10
C PRO A 311 -17.87 30.78 18.58
N SER A 312 -16.77 31.50 18.84
CA SER A 312 -15.64 31.02 19.62
C SER A 312 -16.09 30.52 21.00
N ARG A 313 -15.59 29.36 21.45
CA ARG A 313 -14.90 29.18 22.75
C ARG A 313 -14.64 27.70 23.06
N TYR A 314 -13.42 27.49 23.58
CA TYR A 314 -12.81 26.33 24.25
C TYR A 314 -12.47 25.12 23.39
#